data_AF-A0A960HDQ1-F1
#
_entry.id   AF-A0A960HDQ1-F1
#
_cell.length_a   1.000
_cell.length_b   1.000
_cell.length_c   1.000
_cell.angle_alpha   90.00
_cell.angle_beta   90.00
_cell.angle_gamma   90.00
#
_symmetry.space_group_name_H-M   'P 1'
#
loop_
_entity.id
_entity.type
_entity.pdbx_description
1 polymer ?
#
loop_
_entity_poly.entity_id
_entity_poly.type
_entity_poly.pdbx_seq_one_letter_code
_entity_poly.pdbx_strand_id
1 'polypeptide(L)'
;MTEPALTRHTFDGTMPTGVVGFTAMADGTAEDYALLERYEQAYVAGLPDRILATLGHLDGSLGGYRISRLEHSLQSATRARRDGADTNWVVAALVHDIGDELAPYNHSEFAAAVLQPYVPEEVYWVVLHHGLFQSYYYAHHLGGDRNARDRYRDHRWAGLCEDFCARWDQCSFDPDYPTDPLAAFEAEVREVFGRVAWDPAVVRVGSEHLY
;
A
#
# COMPACT_ATOMS: atom_id res chain seq x y z
N MET A 1 -29.29 -10.87 -8.78
CA MET A 1 -29.55 -9.89 -7.71
C MET A 1 -28.20 -9.33 -7.34
N THR A 2 -27.91 -8.08 -7.68
CA THR A 2 -26.77 -7.36 -7.11
C THR A 2 -27.08 -7.17 -5.63
N GLU A 3 -26.23 -7.72 -4.75
CA GLU A 3 -26.28 -7.36 -3.34
C GLU A 3 -26.22 -5.83 -3.22
N PRO A 4 -27.03 -5.20 -2.34
CA PRO A 4 -26.82 -3.80 -2.05
C PRO A 4 -25.43 -3.70 -1.41
N ALA A 5 -24.47 -3.13 -2.15
CA ALA A 5 -23.22 -2.71 -1.55
C ALA A 5 -23.58 -1.81 -0.37
N LEU A 6 -23.05 -2.13 0.83
CA LEU A 6 -23.11 -1.24 1.98
C LEU A 6 -22.67 0.13 1.48
N THR A 7 -23.62 1.08 1.44
CA THR A 7 -23.35 2.41 0.93
C THR A 7 -22.54 3.12 2.00
N ARG A 8 -21.21 2.98 1.94
CA ARG A 8 -20.30 3.61 2.91
C ARG A 8 -20.44 5.12 2.76
N HIS A 9 -21.17 5.75 3.68
CA HIS A 9 -21.30 7.20 3.70
C HIS A 9 -19.96 7.85 4.07
N THR A 10 -19.68 9.05 3.55
CA THR A 10 -18.44 9.79 3.85
C THR A 10 -18.52 10.43 5.24
N PHE A 11 -17.40 10.47 5.96
CA PHE A 11 -17.30 11.16 7.25
C PHE A 11 -17.74 12.63 7.14
N ASP A 12 -18.67 13.05 8.00
CA ASP A 12 -19.27 14.39 7.98
C ASP A 12 -18.47 15.45 8.75
N GLY A 13 -17.30 15.08 9.30
CA GLY A 13 -16.46 15.96 10.11
C GLY A 13 -16.82 15.99 11.61
N THR A 14 -17.88 15.31 12.04
CA THR A 14 -18.32 15.28 13.43
C THR A 14 -17.93 13.96 14.09
N MET A 15 -17.06 14.01 15.10
CA MET A 15 -16.69 12.81 15.85
C MET A 15 -17.90 12.26 16.62
N PRO A 16 -18.28 10.99 16.43
CA PRO A 16 -19.36 10.39 17.18
C PRO A 16 -18.97 10.24 18.67
N THR A 17 -19.99 10.20 19.52
CA THR A 17 -19.85 9.95 20.97
C THR A 17 -20.76 8.80 21.39
N GLY A 18 -20.37 8.09 22.46
CA GLY A 18 -21.12 6.96 23.00
C GLY A 18 -20.37 5.63 22.85
N VAL A 19 -20.97 4.57 23.36
CA VAL A 19 -20.48 3.20 23.27
C VAL A 19 -21.69 2.30 23.03
N VAL A 20 -21.51 1.25 22.24
CA VAL A 20 -22.55 0.24 22.00
C VAL A 20 -22.94 -0.50 23.28
N GLY A 21 -24.16 -1.03 23.30
CA GLY A 21 -24.66 -1.81 24.44
C GLY A 21 -24.24 -3.28 24.47
N PHE A 22 -23.76 -3.82 23.34
CA PHE A 22 -23.46 -5.24 23.20
C PHE A 22 -22.03 -5.62 23.63
N THR A 23 -21.85 -6.87 24.06
CA THR A 23 -20.53 -7.48 24.32
C THR A 23 -20.15 -8.54 23.28
N ALA A 24 -21.10 -8.99 22.46
CA ALA A 24 -20.90 -9.84 21.29
C ALA A 24 -21.69 -9.27 20.10
N MET A 25 -21.11 -9.28 18.89
CA MET A 25 -21.72 -8.69 17.69
C MET A 25 -23.14 -9.22 17.41
N ALA A 26 -23.40 -10.50 17.71
CA ALA A 26 -24.71 -11.12 17.49
C ALA A 26 -25.85 -10.46 18.31
N ASP A 27 -25.52 -9.74 19.39
CA ASP A 27 -26.47 -9.09 20.29
C ASP A 27 -26.64 -7.59 19.97
N GLY A 28 -25.99 -7.08 18.92
CA GLY A 28 -26.03 -5.67 18.54
C GLY A 28 -27.38 -5.24 17.96
N THR A 29 -27.79 -4.02 18.30
CA THR A 29 -28.99 -3.37 17.73
C THR A 29 -28.66 -2.58 16.46
N ALA A 30 -29.67 -2.21 15.67
CA ALA A 30 -29.48 -1.35 14.50
C ALA A 30 -28.88 0.01 14.89
N GLU A 31 -29.27 0.54 16.04
CA GLU A 31 -28.75 1.78 16.61
C GLU A 31 -27.27 1.66 17.00
N ASP A 32 -26.86 0.52 17.56
CA ASP A 32 -25.44 0.23 17.86
C ASP A 32 -24.60 0.25 16.58
N TYR A 33 -25.09 -0.38 15.51
CA TYR A 33 -24.36 -0.44 14.24
C TYR A 33 -24.35 0.89 13.50
N ALA A 34 -25.42 1.68 13.56
CA ALA A 34 -25.42 3.05 13.05
C ALA A 34 -24.44 3.95 13.81
N LEU A 35 -24.25 3.74 15.12
CA LEU A 35 -23.21 4.41 15.89
C LEU A 35 -21.80 3.97 15.43
N LEU A 36 -21.57 2.66 15.31
CA LEU A 36 -20.28 2.11 14.87
C LEU A 36 -19.91 2.53 13.45
N GLU A 37 -20.87 2.61 12.55
CA GLU A 37 -20.64 3.07 11.18
C GLU A 37 -20.07 4.50 11.16
N ARG A 38 -20.58 5.42 11.99
CA ARG A 38 -20.00 6.77 12.11
C ARG A 38 -18.58 6.74 12.66
N TYR A 39 -18.29 5.86 13.62
CA TYR A 39 -16.92 5.69 14.14
C TYR A 39 -15.99 5.14 13.06
N GLU A 40 -16.45 4.17 12.28
CA GLU A 40 -15.70 3.59 11.17
C GLU A 40 -15.41 4.65 10.10
N GLN A 41 -16.38 5.47 9.72
CA GLN A 41 -16.19 6.57 8.77
C GLN A 41 -15.12 7.56 9.24
N ALA A 42 -15.19 7.99 10.50
CA ALA A 42 -14.18 8.86 11.09
C ALA A 42 -12.79 8.20 11.11
N TYR A 43 -12.74 6.91 11.44
CA TYR A 43 -11.50 6.16 11.48
C TYR A 43 -10.90 6.04 10.07
N VAL A 44 -11.67 5.62 9.06
CA VAL A 44 -11.25 5.50 7.67
C VAL A 44 -10.76 6.84 7.11
N ALA A 45 -11.44 7.94 7.41
CA ALA A 45 -11.01 9.28 6.96
C ALA A 45 -9.60 9.66 7.45
N GLY A 46 -9.17 9.13 8.61
CA GLY A 46 -7.81 9.32 9.14
C GLY A 46 -6.75 8.34 8.60
N LEU A 47 -7.08 7.50 7.62
CA LEU A 47 -6.12 6.51 7.07
C LEU A 47 -4.84 7.14 6.51
N PRO A 48 -4.88 8.24 5.71
CA PRO A 48 -3.65 8.84 5.18
C PRO A 48 -2.65 9.24 6.26
N ASP A 49 -3.12 9.78 7.38
CA ASP A 49 -2.25 10.17 8.51
C ASP A 49 -1.57 8.95 9.14
N ARG A 50 -2.31 7.85 9.27
CA ARG A 50 -1.75 6.59 9.79
C ARG A 50 -0.73 5.99 8.84
N ILE A 51 -0.94 6.05 7.53
CA ILE A 51 0.04 5.61 6.53
C ILE A 51 1.34 6.43 6.65
N LEU A 52 1.24 7.76 6.72
CA LEU A 52 2.40 8.63 6.88
C LEU A 52 3.15 8.36 8.19
N ALA A 53 2.43 8.14 9.29
CA ALA A 53 3.03 7.78 10.57
C ALA A 53 3.78 6.44 10.50
N THR A 54 3.16 5.41 9.89
CA THR A 54 3.80 4.10 9.70
C THR A 54 5.05 4.18 8.82
N LEU A 55 5.01 4.95 7.72
CA LEU A 55 6.22 5.21 6.92
C LEU A 55 7.33 5.84 7.78
N GLY A 56 6.98 6.79 8.65
CA GLY A 56 7.93 7.39 9.59
C GLY A 56 8.63 6.39 10.51
N HIS A 57 7.97 5.30 10.90
CA HIS A 57 8.56 4.27 11.75
C HIS A 57 9.61 3.40 11.04
N LEU A 58 9.57 3.34 9.70
CA LEU A 58 10.55 2.58 8.92
C LEU A 58 11.99 3.10 9.09
N ASP A 59 12.17 4.33 9.59
CA ASP A 59 13.48 4.91 9.86
C ASP A 59 14.28 4.11 10.92
N GLY A 60 13.58 3.45 11.84
CA GLY A 60 14.18 2.62 12.90
C GLY A 60 14.19 1.11 12.62
N SER A 61 13.83 0.68 11.41
CA SER A 61 13.58 -0.73 11.09
C SER A 61 14.84 -1.48 10.59
N LEU A 62 14.66 -2.48 9.71
CA LEU A 62 15.68 -3.43 9.24
C LEU A 62 17.02 -2.76 8.89
N GLY A 63 18.06 -3.08 9.68
CA GLY A 63 19.40 -2.50 9.54
C GLY A 63 20.35 -3.31 8.63
N GLY A 64 21.52 -2.73 8.35
CA GLY A 64 22.59 -3.36 7.55
C GLY A 64 22.83 -2.68 6.19
N TYR A 65 21.89 -1.86 5.73
CA TYR A 65 22.07 -0.95 4.60
C TYR A 65 22.73 0.37 5.03
N ARG A 66 23.24 1.13 4.06
CA ARG A 66 23.81 2.47 4.29
C ARG A 66 22.73 3.55 4.49
N ILE A 67 21.46 3.18 4.34
CA ILE A 67 20.27 4.03 4.49
C ILE A 67 19.20 3.26 5.26
N SER A 68 18.24 3.97 5.87
CA SER A 68 17.07 3.38 6.50
C SER A 68 16.04 2.88 5.49
N ARG A 69 15.04 2.11 5.94
CA ARG A 69 13.93 1.67 5.07
C ARG A 69 13.02 2.82 4.67
N LEU A 70 12.89 3.84 5.52
CA LEU A 70 12.21 5.08 5.13
C LEU A 70 12.96 5.76 3.99
N GLU A 71 14.28 5.92 4.10
CA GLU A 71 15.09 6.51 3.03
C GLU A 71 14.99 5.72 1.71
N HIS A 72 15.00 4.38 1.78
CA HIS A 72 14.75 3.52 0.62
C HIS A 72 13.39 3.81 -0.03
N SER A 73 12.32 3.84 0.78
CA SER A 73 10.96 4.14 0.32
C SER A 73 10.86 5.50 -0.36
N LEU A 74 11.49 6.52 0.23
CA LEU A 74 11.54 7.88 -0.32
C LEU A 74 12.34 7.96 -1.62
N GLN A 75 13.45 7.23 -1.72
CA GLN A 75 14.24 7.15 -2.95
C GLN A 75 13.44 6.51 -4.09
N SER A 76 12.77 5.39 -3.82
CA SER A 76 11.93 4.69 -4.80
C SER A 76 10.81 5.61 -5.32
N ALA A 77 10.11 6.31 -4.42
CA ALA A 77 9.07 7.27 -4.78
C ALA A 77 9.62 8.49 -5.54
N THR A 78 10.78 9.01 -5.13
CA THR A 78 11.45 10.14 -5.81
C THR A 78 11.83 9.76 -7.25
N ARG A 79 12.36 8.54 -7.45
CA ARG A 79 12.68 8.03 -8.79
C ARG A 79 11.43 7.88 -9.66
N ALA A 80 10.37 7.27 -9.12
CA ALA A 80 9.10 7.13 -9.82
C ALA A 80 8.54 8.50 -10.26
N ARG A 81 8.54 9.48 -9.36
CA ARG A 81 8.09 10.86 -9.64
C ARG A 81 8.93 11.52 -10.73
N ARG A 82 10.26 11.40 -10.66
CA ARG A 82 11.18 11.99 -11.67
C ARG A 82 11.10 11.31 -13.03
N ASP A 83 10.72 10.04 -13.05
CA ASP A 83 10.44 9.27 -14.26
C ASP A 83 9.09 9.62 -14.91
N GLY A 84 8.31 10.51 -14.30
CA GLY A 84 7.01 10.96 -14.80
C GLY A 84 5.88 9.95 -14.55
N ALA A 85 6.04 9.04 -13.58
CA ALA A 85 4.99 8.12 -13.19
C ALA A 85 3.79 8.87 -12.57
N ASP A 86 2.59 8.32 -12.73
CA ASP A 86 1.38 8.90 -12.12
C ASP A 86 1.34 8.68 -10.60
N THR A 87 0.40 9.37 -9.93
CA THR A 87 0.23 9.35 -8.47
C THR A 87 0.12 7.92 -7.91
N ASN A 88 -0.52 6.98 -8.61
CA ASN A 88 -0.65 5.61 -8.11
C ASN A 88 0.70 4.93 -7.99
N TRP A 89 1.56 5.10 -9.00
CA TRP A 89 2.90 4.52 -9.01
C TRP A 89 3.85 5.21 -8.04
N VAL A 90 3.75 6.53 -7.89
CA VAL A 90 4.54 7.27 -6.89
C VAL A 90 4.21 6.78 -5.48
N VAL A 91 2.92 6.66 -5.14
CA VAL A 91 2.49 6.15 -3.83
C VAL A 91 2.82 4.67 -3.67
N ALA A 92 2.64 3.85 -4.72
CA ALA A 92 3.01 2.43 -4.67
C ALA A 92 4.50 2.24 -4.41
N ALA A 93 5.36 3.00 -5.08
CA ALA A 93 6.81 3.00 -4.80
C ALA A 93 7.13 3.49 -3.39
N LEU A 94 6.37 4.46 -2.86
CA LEU A 94 6.55 4.94 -1.49
C LEU A 94 6.19 3.88 -0.44
N VAL A 95 5.17 3.05 -0.67
CA VAL A 95 4.65 2.14 0.36
C VAL A 95 4.92 0.65 0.09
N HIS A 96 5.63 0.30 -0.99
CA HIS A 96 5.84 -1.11 -1.36
C HIS A 96 6.47 -1.96 -0.24
N ASP A 97 7.35 -1.36 0.56
CA ASP A 97 8.03 -2.01 1.70
C ASP A 97 7.38 -1.70 3.07
N ILE A 98 6.18 -1.07 3.13
CA ILE A 98 5.52 -0.71 4.40
C ILE A 98 5.21 -1.93 5.29
N GLY A 99 5.17 -3.12 4.69
CA GLY A 99 4.96 -4.38 5.40
C GLY A 99 6.18 -4.91 6.16
N ASP A 100 7.38 -4.36 5.96
CA ASP A 100 8.62 -4.90 6.55
C ASP A 100 8.60 -4.95 8.08
N GLU A 101 7.92 -3.99 8.73
CA GLU A 101 7.84 -3.91 10.19
C GLU A 101 6.99 -5.04 10.79
N LEU A 102 5.86 -5.36 10.15
CA LEU A 102 4.83 -6.25 10.72
C LEU A 102 4.79 -7.64 10.06
N ALA A 103 5.24 -7.75 8.82
CA ALA A 103 5.09 -8.90 7.96
C ALA A 103 6.36 -9.20 7.14
N PRO A 104 7.56 -9.27 7.75
CA PRO A 104 8.83 -9.36 7.01
C PRO A 104 8.98 -10.61 6.12
N TYR A 105 8.17 -11.66 6.33
CA TYR A 105 8.18 -12.87 5.51
C TYR A 105 7.23 -12.82 4.31
N ASN A 106 6.35 -11.84 4.26
CA ASN A 106 5.36 -11.65 3.21
C ASN A 106 5.00 -10.16 3.05
N HIS A 107 6.01 -9.29 3.17
CA HIS A 107 5.81 -7.84 3.26
C HIS A 107 5.14 -7.28 2.00
N SER A 108 5.48 -7.83 0.84
CA SER A 108 4.86 -7.50 -0.44
C SER A 108 3.35 -7.80 -0.46
N GLU A 109 2.92 -8.92 0.14
CA GLU A 109 1.50 -9.27 0.24
C GLU A 109 0.76 -8.30 1.17
N PHE A 110 1.38 -7.96 2.31
CA PHE A 110 0.83 -6.99 3.25
C PHE A 110 0.67 -5.61 2.61
N ALA A 111 1.74 -5.09 1.97
CA ALA A 111 1.73 -3.80 1.30
C ALA A 111 0.68 -3.76 0.17
N ALA A 112 0.58 -4.83 -0.60
CA ALA A 112 -0.43 -4.96 -1.65
C ALA A 112 -1.85 -4.94 -1.09
N ALA A 113 -2.12 -5.63 0.02
CA ALA A 113 -3.43 -5.63 0.67
C ALA A 113 -3.84 -4.23 1.18
N VAL A 114 -2.88 -3.44 1.69
CA VAL A 114 -3.12 -2.05 2.10
C VAL A 114 -3.49 -1.16 0.90
N LEU A 115 -2.81 -1.35 -0.24
CA LEU A 115 -3.02 -0.56 -1.46
C LEU A 115 -4.26 -0.95 -2.26
N GLN A 116 -4.61 -2.24 -2.27
CA GLN A 116 -5.57 -2.85 -3.20
C GLN A 116 -6.89 -2.08 -3.37
N PRO A 117 -7.51 -1.51 -2.31
CA PRO A 117 -8.78 -0.80 -2.47
C PRO A 117 -8.68 0.52 -3.24
N TYR A 118 -7.47 1.06 -3.43
CA TYR A 118 -7.26 2.45 -3.83
C TYR A 118 -6.53 2.63 -5.15
N VAL A 119 -6.05 1.53 -5.77
CA VAL A 119 -5.19 1.59 -6.96
C VAL A 119 -5.67 0.63 -8.06
N PRO A 120 -5.31 0.90 -9.33
CA PRO A 120 -5.57 -0.03 -10.42
C PRO A 120 -4.96 -1.42 -10.18
N GLU A 121 -5.58 -2.44 -10.78
CA GLU A 121 -5.22 -3.85 -10.60
C GLU A 121 -3.74 -4.12 -10.96
N GLU A 122 -3.19 -3.41 -11.95
CA GLU A 122 -1.77 -3.51 -12.33
C GLU A 122 -0.81 -3.03 -11.24
N VAL A 123 -1.16 -1.96 -10.52
CA VAL A 123 -0.34 -1.40 -9.43
C VAL A 123 -0.34 -2.36 -8.26
N TYR A 124 -1.54 -2.83 -7.88
CA TYR A 124 -1.72 -3.87 -6.87
C TYR A 124 -0.88 -5.11 -7.19
N TRP A 125 -0.98 -5.62 -8.42
CA TRP A 125 -0.29 -6.85 -8.81
C TRP A 125 1.22 -6.68 -8.76
N VAL A 126 1.74 -5.53 -9.21
CA VAL A 126 3.19 -5.26 -9.14
C VAL A 126 3.66 -5.22 -7.70
N VAL A 127 2.97 -4.50 -6.80
CA VAL A 127 3.37 -4.47 -5.38
C VAL A 127 3.23 -5.85 -4.74
N LEU A 128 2.21 -6.64 -5.08
CA LEU A 128 2.06 -8.01 -4.57
C LEU A 128 3.27 -8.90 -4.91
N HIS A 129 3.84 -8.72 -6.11
CA HIS A 129 4.91 -9.57 -6.62
C HIS A 129 6.31 -8.96 -6.50
N HIS A 130 6.43 -7.70 -6.09
CA HIS A 130 7.70 -6.97 -6.18
C HIS A 130 8.83 -7.68 -5.41
N GLY A 131 8.59 -8.23 -4.22
CA GLY A 131 9.63 -8.91 -3.44
C GLY A 131 10.21 -10.12 -4.17
N LEU A 132 9.37 -10.89 -4.90
CA LEU A 132 9.86 -11.98 -5.76
C LEU A 132 10.68 -11.44 -6.94
N PHE A 133 10.23 -10.37 -7.58
CA PHE A 133 10.91 -9.80 -8.75
C PHE A 133 12.23 -9.12 -8.38
N GLN A 134 12.28 -8.42 -7.24
CA GLN A 134 13.46 -7.81 -6.64
C GLN A 134 14.49 -8.88 -6.24
N SER A 135 14.05 -10.08 -5.82
CA SER A 135 14.95 -11.17 -5.46
C SER A 135 15.91 -11.58 -6.59
N TYR A 136 15.59 -11.25 -7.85
CA TYR A 136 16.49 -11.40 -9.00
C TYR A 136 17.89 -10.82 -8.74
N TYR A 137 17.97 -9.70 -8.03
CA TYR A 137 19.22 -8.97 -7.80
C TYR A 137 20.11 -9.62 -6.72
N TYR A 138 19.57 -10.42 -5.80
CA TYR A 138 20.35 -10.93 -4.66
C TYR A 138 20.20 -12.43 -4.34
N ALA A 139 19.13 -13.09 -4.75
CA ALA A 139 18.82 -14.46 -4.31
C ALA A 139 19.94 -15.47 -4.59
N HIS A 140 20.61 -15.35 -5.74
CA HIS A 140 21.73 -16.20 -6.14
C HIS A 140 22.97 -16.08 -5.24
N HIS A 141 23.14 -14.95 -4.54
CA HIS A 141 24.20 -14.80 -3.53
C HIS A 141 23.88 -15.56 -2.22
N LEU A 142 22.61 -15.95 -2.02
CA LEU A 142 22.11 -16.69 -0.87
C LEU A 142 21.74 -18.15 -1.20
N GLY A 143 22.14 -18.64 -2.38
CA GLY A 143 21.83 -19.99 -2.86
C GLY A 143 20.38 -20.18 -3.36
N GLY A 144 19.62 -19.09 -3.49
CA GLY A 144 18.28 -19.10 -4.07
C GLY A 144 18.27 -18.98 -5.60
N ASP A 145 17.12 -19.23 -6.20
CA ASP A 145 16.90 -19.05 -7.64
C ASP A 145 16.55 -17.59 -7.97
N ARG A 146 17.49 -16.88 -8.58
CA ARG A 146 17.26 -15.50 -9.06
C ARG A 146 16.16 -15.41 -10.13
N ASN A 147 15.90 -16.49 -10.86
CA ASN A 147 14.90 -16.52 -11.93
C ASN A 147 13.54 -17.04 -11.44
N ALA A 148 13.30 -17.13 -10.12
CA ALA A 148 12.02 -17.59 -9.57
C ALA A 148 10.81 -16.76 -10.06
N ARG A 149 11.04 -15.49 -10.43
CA ARG A 149 10.04 -14.61 -11.06
C ARG A 149 9.54 -15.12 -12.42
N ASP A 150 10.32 -15.95 -13.12
CA ASP A 150 10.00 -16.44 -14.47
C ASP A 150 8.74 -17.32 -14.50
N ARG A 151 8.26 -17.80 -13.34
CA ARG A 151 6.94 -18.45 -13.23
C ARG A 151 5.78 -17.53 -13.65
N TYR A 152 6.00 -16.22 -13.68
CA TYR A 152 5.03 -15.21 -14.12
C TYR A 152 5.37 -14.59 -15.48
N ARG A 153 6.36 -15.09 -16.22
CA ARG A 153 6.85 -14.46 -17.47
C ARG A 153 5.76 -14.17 -18.52
N ASP A 154 4.69 -14.97 -18.55
CA ASP A 154 3.59 -14.84 -19.51
C ASP A 154 2.42 -14.01 -18.93
N HIS A 155 2.54 -13.51 -17.69
CA HIS A 155 1.56 -12.62 -17.08
C HIS A 155 1.66 -11.21 -17.69
N ARG A 156 0.51 -10.60 -17.98
CA ARG A 156 0.40 -9.29 -18.67
C ARG A 156 1.17 -8.14 -18.01
N TRP A 157 1.47 -8.25 -16.71
CA TRP A 157 2.17 -7.22 -15.93
C TRP A 157 3.55 -7.64 -15.44
N ALA A 158 4.06 -8.80 -15.85
CA ALA A 158 5.40 -9.23 -15.45
C ALA A 158 6.47 -8.22 -15.85
N GLY A 159 6.44 -7.72 -17.10
CA GLY A 159 7.37 -6.69 -17.55
C GLY A 159 7.26 -5.38 -16.75
N LEU A 160 6.05 -5.01 -16.30
CA LEU A 160 5.85 -3.83 -15.48
C LEU A 160 6.46 -3.99 -14.07
N CYS A 161 6.40 -5.20 -13.50
CA CYS A 161 7.05 -5.51 -12.23
C CYS A 161 8.58 -5.55 -12.37
N GLU A 162 9.09 -6.08 -13.48
CA GLU A 162 10.54 -5.99 -13.79
C GLU A 162 11.00 -4.54 -13.88
N ASP A 163 10.25 -3.68 -14.58
CA ASP A 163 10.56 -2.26 -14.72
C ASP A 163 10.52 -1.52 -13.38
N PHE A 164 9.49 -1.78 -12.56
CA PHE A 164 9.39 -1.24 -11.19
C PHE A 164 10.64 -1.60 -10.37
N CYS A 165 10.98 -2.89 -10.33
CA CYS A 165 12.14 -3.37 -9.59
C CYS A 165 13.45 -2.79 -10.12
N ALA A 166 13.64 -2.74 -11.44
CA ALA A 166 14.88 -2.28 -12.06
C ALA A 166 15.10 -0.77 -11.92
N ARG A 167 14.04 0.02 -12.07
CA ARG A 167 14.11 1.48 -12.19
C ARG A 167 13.95 2.20 -10.86
N TRP A 168 13.17 1.65 -9.94
CA TRP A 168 12.77 2.37 -8.73
C TRP A 168 13.17 1.66 -7.45
N ASP A 169 12.95 0.35 -7.32
CA ASP A 169 13.16 -0.37 -6.06
C ASP A 169 14.64 -0.74 -5.85
N GLN A 170 15.22 -1.68 -6.62
CA GLN A 170 16.55 -2.22 -6.32
C GLN A 170 17.69 -1.18 -6.33
N CYS A 171 17.50 -0.06 -7.03
CA CYS A 171 18.50 1.01 -7.17
C CYS A 171 18.37 2.11 -6.09
N SER A 172 17.44 1.97 -5.15
CA SER A 172 17.14 2.95 -4.10
C SER A 172 17.80 2.62 -2.78
N PHE A 173 19.11 2.39 -2.82
CA PHE A 173 19.95 2.12 -1.63
C PHE A 173 21.17 3.05 -1.56
N ASP A 174 21.09 4.21 -2.22
CA ASP A 174 22.22 5.13 -2.42
C ASP A 174 22.16 6.31 -1.45
N PRO A 175 23.03 6.40 -0.42
CA PRO A 175 22.99 7.48 0.56
C PRO A 175 23.27 8.87 -0.03
N ASP A 176 23.82 8.94 -1.25
CA ASP A 176 24.14 10.19 -1.93
C ASP A 176 23.06 10.62 -2.94
N TYR A 177 21.99 9.83 -3.11
CA TYR A 177 20.92 10.16 -4.04
C TYR A 177 20.07 11.34 -3.53
N PRO A 178 19.87 12.41 -4.33
CA PRO A 178 19.01 13.52 -3.95
C PRO A 178 17.56 13.06 -3.82
N THR A 179 17.05 13.00 -2.60
CA THR A 179 15.77 12.37 -2.24
C THR A 179 14.79 13.39 -1.70
N ASP A 180 13.54 13.33 -2.13
CA ASP A 180 12.49 14.20 -1.60
C ASP A 180 12.11 13.73 -0.17
N PRO A 181 11.83 14.64 0.78
CA PRO A 181 11.44 14.25 2.15
C PRO A 181 10.01 13.68 2.18
N LEU A 182 9.66 12.92 3.22
CA LEU A 182 8.31 12.35 3.39
C LEU A 182 7.18 13.39 3.24
N ALA A 183 7.36 14.58 3.81
CA ALA A 183 6.39 15.67 3.71
C ALA A 183 6.09 16.10 2.26
N ALA A 184 7.02 15.89 1.33
CA ALA A 184 6.81 16.20 -0.08
C ALA A 184 5.89 15.19 -0.80
N PHE A 185 5.55 14.06 -0.18
CA PHE A 185 4.62 13.05 -0.71
C PHE A 185 3.25 13.07 -0.02
N GLU A 186 3.04 13.96 0.94
CA GLU A 186 1.81 14.01 1.74
C GLU A 186 0.57 14.19 0.85
N ALA A 187 0.66 15.05 -0.17
CA ALA A 187 -0.46 15.31 -1.07
C ALA A 187 -0.88 14.05 -1.85
N GLU A 188 0.09 13.32 -2.42
CA GLU A 188 -0.18 12.08 -3.15
C GLU A 188 -0.71 10.96 -2.25
N VAL A 189 -0.16 10.82 -1.04
CA VAL A 189 -0.66 9.84 -0.05
C VAL A 189 -2.10 10.13 0.34
N ARG A 190 -2.43 11.41 0.60
CA ARG A 190 -3.81 11.84 0.88
C ARG A 190 -4.72 11.64 -0.32
N GLU A 191 -4.23 11.85 -1.55
CA GLU A 191 -5.01 11.61 -2.76
C GLU A 191 -5.37 10.12 -2.89
N VAL A 192 -4.40 9.21 -2.77
CA VAL A 192 -4.64 7.77 -2.97
C VAL A 192 -5.47 7.18 -1.83
N PHE A 193 -5.04 7.35 -0.58
CA PHE A 193 -5.71 6.75 0.58
C PHE A 193 -6.97 7.51 1.03
N GLY A 194 -7.27 8.65 0.42
CA GLY A 194 -8.52 9.38 0.59
C GLY A 194 -9.62 9.01 -0.42
N ARG A 195 -9.32 8.15 -1.40
CA ARG A 195 -10.31 7.69 -2.38
C ARG A 195 -11.40 6.85 -1.73
N VAL A 196 -12.56 6.81 -2.39
CA VAL A 196 -13.58 5.82 -2.09
C VAL A 196 -12.97 4.44 -2.36
N ALA A 197 -12.91 3.60 -1.32
CA ALA A 197 -12.40 2.24 -1.44
C ALA A 197 -13.21 1.48 -2.50
N TRP A 198 -12.50 0.78 -3.39
CA TRP A 198 -13.07 0.00 -4.50
C TRP A 198 -13.87 0.82 -5.52
N ASP A 199 -13.57 2.12 -5.66
CA ASP A 199 -14.19 2.95 -6.69
C ASP A 199 -14.00 2.31 -8.08
N PRO A 200 -15.07 1.96 -8.81
CA PRO A 200 -14.97 1.31 -10.11
C PRO A 200 -14.31 2.19 -11.19
N ALA A 201 -14.19 3.51 -10.96
CA ALA A 201 -13.41 4.39 -11.81
C ALA A 201 -11.89 4.22 -11.64
N VAL A 202 -11.46 3.65 -10.51
CA VAL A 202 -10.04 3.43 -10.15
C VAL A 202 -9.68 1.96 -10.23
N VAL A 203 -10.41 1.09 -9.50
CA VAL A 203 -10.17 -0.35 -9.44
C VAL A 203 -10.97 -1.03 -10.56
N ARG A 204 -10.29 -1.59 -11.56
CA ARG A 204 -10.97 -2.30 -12.64
C ARG A 204 -11.58 -3.62 -12.14
N VAL A 205 -12.75 -3.96 -12.70
CA VAL A 205 -13.52 -5.17 -12.38
C VAL A 205 -12.68 -6.43 -12.62
N GLY A 206 -12.49 -7.25 -11.58
CA GLY A 206 -11.77 -8.53 -11.67
C GLY A 206 -10.93 -8.90 -10.44
N SER A 207 -10.60 -7.92 -9.60
CA SER A 207 -9.91 -8.16 -8.32
C SER A 207 -10.84 -8.92 -7.37
N GLU A 208 -10.54 -10.20 -7.07
CA GLU A 208 -11.22 -10.89 -5.98
C GLU A 208 -10.94 -10.14 -4.67
N HIS A 209 -11.99 -9.70 -4.01
CA HIS A 209 -11.95 -9.10 -2.68
C HIS A 209 -13.15 -9.61 -1.89
N LEU A 210 -12.97 -9.74 -0.58
CA LEU A 210 -13.96 -10.37 0.28
C LEU A 210 -15.15 -9.44 0.60
N TYR A 211 -14.98 -8.11 0.42
CA TYR A 211 -15.97 -7.06 0.76
C TYR A 211 -15.77 -5.75 0.01
#